data_AF-A0A085EQV3-F1
#
_entry.id   AF-A0A085EQV3-F1
#
_cell.length_a   1.000
_cell.length_b   1.000
_cell.length_c   1.000
_cell.angle_alpha   90.00
_cell.angle_beta   90.00
_cell.angle_gamma   90.00
#
_symmetry.space_group_name_H-M   'P 1'
#
loop_
_entity.id
_entity.type
_entity.pdbx_description
1 polymer ?
#
loop_
_entity_poly.entity_id
_entity_poly.type
_entity_poly.pdbx_seq_one_letter_code
_entity_poly.pdbx_strand_id
1 'polypeptide(L)'
;MALVLDLLNRDPRPNVGNPKADAKPAAELRHPEKQKRPENPVLRKPDWIRVKAPGSPKWAETQKIVKENKLVTVCEEAGCPNIGECWEKKHATFMIMGDTCTRACAFCNVKTGVPQALDLEEPRKVAEAVAKLGLEHVVITSVDRDDLDDGGAEHFARVICAIREASPGTTIEILTPDFLRKPGALEVVVAAKPDVFNHNLETVPGKYLKVRPGARYFHSLRLLQRVKELDPTIFTKSGIMVGLGEERNEILQLMDDLRSADVDFMTIGQYLAPSRKHHAVIRFVTPDEFKGFEAIAYVKGFLMVSSTPLTRSSHHAGEDFARLRDARAAKLGG
;
A
#
# COMPACT_ATOMS: atom_id res chain seq x y z
N MET A 1 -29.87 -7.98 -9.47
CA MET A 1 -29.09 -9.18 -9.07
C MET A 1 -27.61 -8.76 -9.06
N ALA A 2 -27.02 -8.56 -7.88
CA ALA A 2 -25.65 -8.03 -7.77
C ALA A 2 -24.65 -9.07 -8.30
N LEU A 3 -23.90 -8.73 -9.35
CA LEU A 3 -22.88 -9.60 -9.92
C LEU A 3 -21.67 -9.59 -8.98
N VAL A 4 -21.44 -10.68 -8.25
CA VAL A 4 -20.20 -10.89 -7.48
C VAL A 4 -19.14 -11.36 -8.46
N LEU A 5 -18.26 -10.45 -8.91
CA LEU A 5 -17.10 -10.79 -9.72
C LEU A 5 -15.94 -11.23 -8.82
N ASP A 6 -15.47 -12.45 -9.00
CA ASP A 6 -14.20 -12.92 -8.44
C ASP A 6 -13.03 -12.36 -9.26
N LEU A 7 -12.75 -11.06 -9.10
CA LEU A 7 -11.74 -10.32 -9.87
C LEU A 7 -10.31 -10.88 -9.76
N LEU A 8 -10.06 -11.79 -8.82
CA LEU A 8 -8.75 -12.42 -8.62
C LEU A 8 -8.63 -13.79 -9.31
N ASN A 9 -9.74 -14.51 -9.53
CA ASN A 9 -9.73 -15.79 -10.28
C ASN A 9 -10.31 -15.67 -11.69
N ARG A 10 -11.06 -14.60 -11.98
CA ARG A 10 -11.64 -14.27 -13.28
C ARG A 10 -11.45 -12.78 -13.53
N ASP A 11 -10.25 -12.44 -13.98
CA ASP A 11 -9.96 -11.12 -14.51
C ASP A 11 -10.79 -10.90 -15.80
N PRO A 12 -11.70 -9.92 -15.85
CA PRO A 12 -12.53 -9.65 -17.02
C PRO A 12 -11.80 -8.84 -18.11
N ARG A 13 -10.53 -8.45 -17.89
CA ARG A 13 -9.69 -7.90 -18.96
C ARG A 13 -9.46 -8.97 -20.02
N PRO A 14 -9.41 -8.63 -21.32
CA PRO A 14 -9.24 -9.64 -22.36
C PRO A 14 -7.97 -10.45 -22.06
N ASN A 15 -8.19 -11.71 -21.67
CA ASN A 15 -7.20 -12.74 -21.82
C ASN A 15 -7.07 -12.87 -23.34
N VAL A 16 -6.12 -12.14 -23.94
CA VAL A 16 -5.75 -12.34 -25.35
C VAL A 16 -4.98 -13.67 -25.43
N GLY A 17 -5.65 -14.74 -25.02
CA GLY A 17 -5.28 -16.12 -25.29
C GLY A 17 -5.93 -16.48 -26.62
N ASN A 18 -5.32 -16.02 -27.70
CA ASN A 18 -5.54 -16.63 -29.01
C ASN A 18 -5.07 -18.10 -28.91
N PRO A 19 -5.85 -19.11 -29.33
CA PRO A 19 -5.43 -20.52 -29.26
C PRO A 19 -4.21 -20.88 -30.14
N LYS A 20 -3.60 -19.89 -30.79
CA LYS A 20 -2.31 -19.98 -31.47
C LYS A 20 -1.61 -18.62 -31.32
N ALA A 21 -0.74 -18.46 -30.33
CA ALA A 21 0.08 -17.26 -30.23
C ALA A 21 1.43 -17.61 -29.59
N ASP A 22 2.48 -17.25 -30.30
CA ASP A 22 3.87 -17.34 -29.90
C ASP A 22 4.05 -16.88 -28.45
N ALA A 23 4.80 -17.67 -27.66
CA ALA A 23 5.09 -17.33 -26.28
C ALA A 23 5.72 -15.93 -26.21
N LYS A 24 5.03 -14.97 -25.59
CA LYS A 24 5.59 -13.63 -25.36
C LYS A 24 6.98 -13.78 -24.75
N PRO A 25 7.99 -13.02 -25.22
CA PRO A 25 9.31 -13.01 -24.61
C PRO A 25 9.19 -12.77 -23.11
N ALA A 26 10.00 -13.46 -22.30
CA ALA A 26 9.92 -13.37 -20.84
C ALA A 26 9.98 -11.92 -20.31
N ALA A 27 10.66 -11.02 -21.03
CA ALA A 27 10.77 -9.60 -20.72
C ALA A 27 9.45 -8.80 -20.83
N GLU A 28 8.42 -9.32 -21.50
CA GLU A 28 7.12 -8.67 -21.64
C GLU A 28 6.10 -9.12 -20.57
N LEU A 29 6.46 -10.10 -19.75
CA LEU A 29 5.60 -10.61 -18.69
C LEU A 29 5.59 -9.64 -17.50
N ARG A 30 4.45 -9.52 -16.81
CA ARG A 30 4.31 -8.65 -15.63
C ARG A 30 5.24 -9.08 -14.47
N HIS A 31 5.45 -10.38 -14.32
CA HIS A 31 6.23 -11.00 -13.25
C HIS A 31 7.25 -11.99 -13.83
N PRO A 32 8.29 -11.52 -14.54
CA PRO A 32 9.28 -12.39 -15.17
C PRO A 32 10.04 -13.26 -14.15
N GLU A 33 10.31 -12.70 -12.98
CA GLU A 33 11.03 -13.33 -11.87
C GLU A 33 10.25 -14.44 -11.15
N LYS A 34 8.92 -14.48 -11.34
CA LYS A 34 8.05 -15.50 -10.73
C LYS A 34 7.78 -16.67 -11.68
N GLN A 35 8.15 -16.60 -12.97
CA GLN A 35 7.69 -17.56 -13.98
C GLN A 35 8.16 -18.99 -13.74
N LYS A 36 9.36 -19.17 -13.18
CA LYS A 36 9.96 -20.48 -12.89
C LYS A 36 9.50 -21.06 -11.54
N ARG A 37 8.68 -20.35 -10.77
CA ARG A 37 8.18 -20.83 -9.47
C ARG A 37 7.11 -21.90 -9.66
N PRO A 38 7.06 -22.92 -8.78
CA PRO A 38 5.96 -23.87 -8.79
C PRO A 38 4.65 -23.15 -8.50
N GLU A 39 3.55 -23.66 -9.05
CA GLU A 39 2.22 -23.14 -8.75
C GLU A 39 1.75 -23.62 -7.37
N ASN A 40 1.28 -22.69 -6.56
CA ASN A 40 0.69 -23.00 -5.26
C ASN A 40 -0.74 -23.57 -5.40
N PRO A 41 -1.17 -24.38 -4.42
CA PRO A 41 -2.56 -24.77 -4.30
C PRO A 41 -3.43 -23.55 -3.98
N VAL A 42 -4.64 -23.50 -4.56
CA VAL A 42 -5.60 -22.43 -4.31
C VAL A 42 -6.51 -22.84 -3.17
N LEU A 43 -6.41 -22.15 -2.04
CA LEU A 43 -7.35 -22.33 -0.93
C LEU A 43 -8.69 -21.67 -1.28
N ARG A 44 -9.79 -22.33 -0.92
CA ARG A 44 -11.13 -21.76 -1.08
C ARG A 44 -11.26 -20.52 -0.18
N LYS A 45 -11.59 -19.38 -0.77
CA LYS A 45 -11.85 -18.15 -0.01
C LYS A 45 -13.08 -18.35 0.89
N PRO A 46 -12.97 -18.01 2.18
CA PRO A 46 -14.10 -18.08 3.09
C PRO A 46 -15.12 -16.97 2.79
N ASP A 47 -16.35 -17.13 3.28
CA ASP A 47 -17.47 -16.27 2.93
C ASP A 47 -17.33 -14.81 3.43
N TRP A 48 -16.50 -14.57 4.44
CA TRP A 48 -16.22 -13.23 4.95
C TRP A 48 -15.20 -12.43 4.11
N ILE A 49 -14.60 -13.04 3.08
CA ILE A 49 -13.72 -12.34 2.13
C ILE A 49 -14.48 -12.13 0.82
N ARG A 50 -15.40 -11.16 0.84
CA ARG A 50 -16.22 -10.77 -0.30
C ARG A 50 -16.34 -9.25 -0.36
N VAL A 51 -16.31 -8.70 -1.56
CA VAL A 51 -16.42 -7.27 -1.85
C VAL A 51 -17.47 -7.03 -2.92
N LYS A 52 -17.99 -5.80 -2.98
CA LYS A 52 -18.83 -5.36 -4.08
C LYS A 52 -17.97 -5.14 -5.33
N ALA A 53 -18.49 -5.56 -6.48
CA ALA A 53 -17.84 -5.31 -7.76
C ALA A 53 -17.85 -3.79 -8.09
N PRO A 54 -16.81 -3.28 -8.76
CA PRO A 54 -16.80 -1.90 -9.27
C PRO A 54 -17.85 -1.70 -10.38
N GLY A 55 -18.20 -0.44 -10.65
CA GLY A 55 -19.10 -0.08 -11.76
C GLY A 55 -20.20 0.95 -11.45
N SER A 56 -20.17 1.60 -10.29
CA SER A 56 -21.07 2.72 -10.01
C SER A 56 -20.72 3.95 -10.88
N PRO A 57 -21.67 4.88 -11.13
CA PRO A 57 -21.38 6.11 -11.88
C PRO A 57 -20.24 6.94 -11.26
N LYS A 58 -20.18 7.03 -9.93
CA LYS A 58 -19.10 7.73 -9.22
C LYS A 58 -17.75 7.03 -9.38
N TRP A 59 -17.73 5.70 -9.37
CA TRP A 59 -16.52 4.93 -9.69
C TRP A 59 -16.00 5.27 -11.09
N ALA A 60 -16.90 5.40 -12.08
CA ALA A 60 -16.52 5.72 -13.46
C ALA A 60 -15.99 7.16 -13.60
N GLU A 61 -16.51 8.12 -12.83
CA GLU A 61 -15.99 9.48 -12.74
C GLU A 61 -14.54 9.49 -12.24
N THR A 62 -14.26 8.80 -11.13
CA THR A 62 -12.90 8.65 -10.58
C THR A 62 -11.97 7.98 -11.59
N GLN A 63 -12.43 6.90 -12.24
CA GLN A 63 -11.66 6.22 -13.28
C GLN A 63 -11.31 7.15 -14.44
N LYS A 64 -12.27 7.96 -14.89
CA LYS A 64 -12.09 8.88 -16.00
C LYS A 64 -11.01 9.90 -15.67
N ILE A 65 -11.05 10.50 -14.47
CA ILE A 65 -10.05 11.49 -14.03
C ILE A 65 -8.65 10.86 -13.97
N VAL A 66 -8.51 9.66 -13.39
CA VAL A 66 -7.22 8.95 -13.35
C VAL A 66 -6.65 8.74 -14.75
N LYS A 67 -7.48 8.25 -15.69
CA LYS A 67 -7.07 7.99 -17.08
C LYS A 67 -6.73 9.25 -17.86
N GLU A 68 -7.54 10.31 -17.74
CA GLU A 68 -7.32 11.58 -18.44
C GLU A 68 -6.02 12.25 -18.03
N ASN A 69 -5.63 12.14 -16.74
CA ASN A 69 -4.36 12.66 -16.24
C ASN A 69 -3.19 11.68 -16.45
N LYS A 70 -3.42 10.52 -17.10
CA LYS A 70 -2.41 9.46 -17.34
C LYS A 70 -1.71 9.01 -16.07
N LEU A 71 -2.45 8.92 -14.97
CA LEU A 71 -1.91 8.53 -13.66
C LEU A 71 -2.06 7.02 -13.45
N VAL A 72 -1.14 6.48 -12.65
CA VAL A 72 -1.17 5.09 -12.20
C VAL A 72 -1.70 5.05 -10.77
N THR A 73 -2.48 4.03 -10.44
CA THR A 73 -2.96 3.81 -9.07
C THR A 73 -2.56 2.43 -8.57
N VAL A 74 -2.18 2.34 -7.29
CA VAL A 74 -1.97 1.03 -6.66
C VAL A 74 -3.28 0.24 -6.57
N CYS A 75 -4.43 0.94 -6.59
CA CYS A 75 -5.75 0.31 -6.64
C CYS A 75 -5.86 -0.65 -7.82
N GLU A 76 -5.43 -0.22 -9.00
CA GLU A 76 -5.44 -1.04 -10.22
C GLU A 76 -4.23 -1.99 -10.27
N GLU A 77 -3.02 -1.48 -9.99
CA GLU A 77 -1.79 -2.26 -10.16
C GLU A 77 -1.65 -3.39 -9.13
N ALA A 78 -2.18 -3.22 -7.91
CA ALA A 78 -2.21 -4.29 -6.92
C ALA A 78 -3.40 -5.25 -7.11
N GLY A 79 -4.37 -4.93 -7.98
CA GLY A 79 -5.63 -5.69 -8.10
C GLY A 79 -6.48 -5.59 -6.82
N CYS A 80 -6.62 -4.39 -6.27
CA CYS A 80 -7.24 -4.18 -4.97
C CYS A 80 -8.73 -4.56 -4.98
N PRO A 81 -9.21 -5.45 -4.08
CA PRO A 81 -10.62 -5.82 -4.03
C PRO A 81 -11.52 -4.64 -3.62
N ASN A 82 -10.98 -3.62 -2.95
CA ASN A 82 -11.75 -2.49 -2.43
C ASN A 82 -11.92 -1.36 -3.45
N ILE A 83 -11.41 -1.49 -4.69
CA ILE A 83 -11.42 -0.41 -5.70
C ILE A 83 -12.83 0.13 -5.98
N GLY A 84 -13.85 -0.74 -5.97
CA GLY A 84 -15.25 -0.34 -6.16
C GLY A 84 -15.72 0.65 -5.10
N GLU A 85 -15.55 0.30 -3.83
CA GLU A 85 -15.96 1.15 -2.71
C GLU A 85 -15.12 2.43 -2.63
N CYS A 86 -13.79 2.32 -2.69
CA CYS A 86 -12.91 3.47 -2.53
C CYS A 86 -13.19 4.53 -3.59
N TRP A 87 -13.25 4.15 -4.86
CA TRP A 87 -13.44 5.10 -5.95
C TRP A 87 -14.86 5.66 -6.02
N GLU A 88 -15.86 4.95 -5.50
CA GLU A 88 -17.22 5.50 -5.32
C GLU A 88 -17.24 6.64 -4.30
N LYS A 89 -16.39 6.55 -3.27
CA LYS A 89 -16.14 7.63 -2.29
C LYS A 89 -15.11 8.66 -2.78
N LYS A 90 -14.77 8.65 -4.08
CA LYS A 90 -13.69 9.45 -4.68
C LYS A 90 -12.31 9.22 -4.08
N HIS A 91 -12.10 8.20 -3.26
CA HIS A 91 -10.81 7.90 -2.64
C HIS A 91 -9.93 7.08 -3.59
N ALA A 92 -8.76 7.61 -3.95
CA ALA A 92 -7.78 6.91 -4.78
C ALA A 92 -6.38 7.02 -4.16
N THR A 93 -5.59 5.96 -4.32
CA THR A 93 -4.18 5.95 -3.93
C THR A 93 -3.33 5.99 -5.19
N PHE A 94 -2.71 7.14 -5.43
CA PHE A 94 -1.85 7.34 -6.60
C PHE A 94 -0.52 6.64 -6.39
N MET A 95 -0.08 5.92 -7.42
CA MET A 95 1.23 5.28 -7.45
C MET A 95 2.13 6.07 -8.40
N ILE A 96 3.02 6.86 -7.83
CA ILE A 96 3.96 7.70 -8.57
C ILE A 96 5.17 6.88 -9.05
N MET A 97 5.91 7.44 -9.99
CA MET A 97 7.11 6.84 -10.60
C MET A 97 6.84 5.59 -11.44
N GLY A 98 5.63 5.48 -11.97
CA GLY A 98 5.22 4.45 -12.92
C GLY A 98 4.67 3.16 -12.28
N ASP A 99 4.54 2.12 -13.12
CA ASP A 99 3.90 0.84 -12.79
C ASP A 99 4.90 -0.32 -12.59
N THR A 100 6.19 -0.05 -12.79
CA THR A 100 7.27 -1.05 -12.86
C THR A 100 8.26 -0.81 -11.73
N CYS A 101 8.44 -1.81 -10.87
CA CYS A 101 9.29 -1.77 -9.69
C CYS A 101 10.63 -2.48 -9.91
N THR A 102 11.71 -1.91 -9.35
CA THR A 102 13.04 -2.54 -9.35
C THR A 102 13.14 -3.76 -8.43
N ARG A 103 12.15 -3.97 -7.56
CA ARG A 103 12.13 -5.04 -6.56
C ARG A 103 11.06 -6.08 -6.82
N ALA A 104 11.32 -7.27 -6.29
CA ALA A 104 10.57 -8.50 -6.54
C ALA A 104 9.95 -9.07 -5.26
N CYS A 105 9.11 -8.28 -4.58
CA CYS A 105 8.38 -8.77 -3.39
C CYS A 105 7.50 -9.96 -3.77
N ALA A 106 7.57 -11.05 -2.99
CA ALA A 106 6.92 -12.31 -3.33
C ALA A 106 5.39 -12.23 -3.29
N PHE A 107 4.86 -11.26 -2.54
CA PHE A 107 3.42 -11.02 -2.38
C PHE A 107 2.84 -10.02 -3.37
N CYS A 108 3.68 -9.13 -3.94
CA CYS A 108 3.24 -7.92 -4.62
C CYS A 108 2.87 -8.19 -6.07
N ASN A 109 1.76 -7.59 -6.52
CA ASN A 109 1.26 -7.72 -7.89
C ASN A 109 1.78 -6.63 -8.85
N VAL A 110 2.49 -5.61 -8.36
CA VAL A 110 3.10 -4.58 -9.21
C VAL A 110 4.13 -5.23 -10.14
N LYS A 111 4.25 -4.72 -11.37
CA LYS A 111 5.17 -5.28 -12.37
C LYS A 111 6.62 -5.17 -11.89
N THR A 112 7.40 -6.22 -12.09
CA THR A 112 8.84 -6.22 -11.80
C THR A 112 9.62 -5.97 -13.09
N GLY A 113 10.58 -5.05 -13.09
CA GLY A 113 11.41 -4.79 -14.26
C GLY A 113 12.27 -3.54 -14.15
N VAL A 114 12.73 -3.04 -15.30
CA VAL A 114 13.43 -1.76 -15.41
C VAL A 114 12.39 -0.65 -15.60
N PRO A 115 12.29 0.31 -14.67
CA PRO A 115 11.34 1.42 -14.79
C PRO A 115 11.67 2.34 -15.97
N GLN A 116 10.68 3.11 -16.42
CA GLN A 116 10.92 4.22 -17.34
C GLN A 116 11.54 5.43 -16.60
N ALA A 117 12.03 6.40 -17.37
CA ALA A 117 12.46 7.68 -16.82
C ALA A 117 11.29 8.35 -16.05
N LEU A 118 11.64 9.13 -15.02
CA LEU A 118 10.63 9.89 -14.28
C LEU A 118 9.91 10.88 -15.19
N ASP A 119 8.59 10.92 -15.07
CA ASP A 119 7.77 11.97 -15.68
C ASP A 119 7.83 13.22 -14.79
N LEU A 120 8.52 14.25 -15.26
CA LEU A 120 8.70 15.50 -14.52
C LEU A 120 7.38 16.27 -14.31
N GLU A 121 6.35 15.98 -15.11
CA GLU A 121 5.02 16.57 -14.97
C GLU A 121 4.11 15.77 -14.02
N GLU A 122 4.54 14.60 -13.54
CA GLU A 122 3.74 13.75 -12.65
C GLU A 122 3.29 14.49 -11.37
N PRO A 123 4.12 15.29 -10.68
CA PRO A 123 3.68 16.07 -9.52
C PRO A 123 2.48 16.98 -9.82
N ARG A 124 2.52 17.71 -10.94
CA ARG A 124 1.42 18.59 -11.37
C ARG A 124 0.17 17.79 -11.72
N LYS A 125 0.30 16.68 -12.45
CA LYS A 125 -0.82 15.81 -12.83
C LYS A 125 -1.52 15.22 -11.61
N VAL A 126 -0.74 14.76 -10.62
CA VAL A 126 -1.28 14.24 -9.35
C VAL A 126 -2.03 15.36 -8.61
N ALA A 127 -1.42 16.53 -8.45
CA ALA A 127 -2.05 17.67 -7.79
C ALA A 127 -3.37 18.09 -8.45
N GLU A 128 -3.42 18.14 -9.78
CA GLU A 128 -4.64 18.42 -10.54
C GLU A 128 -5.70 17.34 -10.35
N ALA A 129 -5.33 16.06 -10.33
CA ALA A 129 -6.28 14.98 -10.08
C ALA A 129 -6.85 15.05 -8.67
N VAL A 130 -6.01 15.34 -7.65
CA VAL A 130 -6.44 15.53 -6.26
C VAL A 130 -7.44 16.68 -6.14
N ALA A 131 -7.13 17.83 -6.76
CA ALA A 131 -8.03 18.99 -6.76
C ALA A 131 -9.35 18.70 -7.50
N LYS A 132 -9.31 18.06 -8.68
CA LYS A 132 -10.50 17.70 -9.47
C LYS A 132 -11.41 16.70 -8.74
N LEU A 133 -10.83 15.76 -7.99
CA LEU A 133 -11.59 14.81 -7.20
C LEU A 133 -12.16 15.42 -5.91
N GLY A 134 -11.61 16.55 -5.45
CA GLY A 134 -12.01 17.20 -4.20
C GLY A 134 -11.71 16.33 -2.98
N LEU A 135 -10.52 15.72 -2.94
CA LEU A 135 -10.13 14.82 -1.85
C LEU A 135 -9.88 15.59 -0.56
N GLU A 136 -10.46 15.14 0.55
CA GLU A 136 -10.08 15.64 1.88
C GLU A 136 -8.77 15.02 2.39
N HIS A 137 -8.49 13.80 1.92
CA HIS A 137 -7.30 13.04 2.25
C HIS A 137 -6.83 12.26 1.02
N VAL A 138 -5.54 12.32 0.71
CA VAL A 138 -4.93 11.57 -0.39
C VAL A 138 -3.80 10.68 0.13
N VAL A 139 -3.71 9.45 -0.41
CA VAL A 139 -2.55 8.59 -0.18
C VAL A 139 -1.70 8.54 -1.46
N ILE A 140 -0.41 8.83 -1.31
CA ILE A 140 0.60 8.73 -2.38
C ILE A 140 1.56 7.60 -2.06
N THR A 141 1.71 6.64 -2.97
CA THR A 141 2.70 5.56 -2.85
C THR A 141 3.59 5.53 -4.07
N SER A 142 4.68 4.78 -4.05
CA SER A 142 5.48 4.54 -5.25
C SER A 142 5.86 3.08 -5.41
N VAL A 143 6.41 2.76 -6.57
CA VAL A 143 7.30 1.62 -6.74
C VAL A 143 8.66 1.89 -6.11
N ASP A 144 9.44 0.84 -5.80
CA ASP A 144 10.87 1.02 -5.50
C ASP A 144 11.62 1.45 -6.78
N ARG A 145 12.49 2.45 -6.64
CA ARG A 145 13.35 3.05 -7.67
C ARG A 145 14.82 2.97 -7.27
N ASP A 146 15.31 1.74 -7.11
CA ASP A 146 16.72 1.52 -6.73
C ASP A 146 17.71 2.09 -7.78
N ASP A 147 17.24 2.31 -9.00
CA ASP A 147 17.95 2.93 -10.13
C ASP A 147 18.22 4.43 -9.97
N LEU A 148 17.50 5.13 -9.09
CA LEU A 148 17.70 6.56 -8.80
C LEU A 148 18.61 6.75 -7.58
N ASP A 149 19.51 7.72 -7.61
CA ASP A 149 20.48 7.97 -6.53
C ASP A 149 19.82 8.28 -5.17
N ASP A 150 18.66 8.93 -5.18
CA ASP A 150 17.86 9.28 -3.99
C ASP A 150 16.70 8.30 -3.73
N GLY A 151 16.53 7.28 -4.58
CA GLY A 151 15.42 6.34 -4.51
C GLY A 151 14.04 6.96 -4.79
N GLY A 152 13.98 8.16 -5.38
CA GLY A 152 12.73 8.89 -5.68
C GLY A 152 12.23 9.81 -4.56
N ALA A 153 13.04 10.06 -3.53
CA ALA A 153 12.68 10.92 -2.40
C ALA A 153 12.32 12.36 -2.81
N GLU A 154 13.10 12.96 -3.70
CA GLU A 154 12.83 14.29 -4.23
C GLU A 154 11.51 14.33 -5.00
N HIS A 155 11.17 13.23 -5.69
CA HIS A 155 9.92 13.13 -6.44
C HIS A 155 8.69 13.07 -5.51
N PHE A 156 8.78 12.33 -4.40
CA PHE A 156 7.78 12.40 -3.33
C PHE A 156 7.60 13.82 -2.81
N ALA A 157 8.71 14.51 -2.49
CA ALA A 157 8.66 15.88 -1.97
C ALA A 157 7.96 16.84 -2.94
N ARG A 158 8.28 16.76 -4.24
CA ARG A 158 7.63 17.58 -5.29
C ARG A 158 6.14 17.31 -5.40
N VAL A 159 5.71 16.05 -5.31
CA VAL A 159 4.29 15.68 -5.34
C VAL A 159 3.57 16.26 -4.12
N ILE A 160 4.16 16.16 -2.92
CA ILE A 160 3.58 16.73 -1.69
C ILE A 160 3.41 18.25 -1.84
N CYS A 161 4.45 18.96 -2.27
CA CYS A 161 4.40 20.42 -2.46
C CYS A 161 3.34 20.81 -3.50
N ALA A 162 3.30 20.14 -4.65
CA ALA A 162 2.31 20.43 -5.70
C ALA A 162 0.87 20.21 -5.21
N ILE A 163 0.61 19.15 -4.42
CA ILE A 163 -0.71 18.91 -3.83
C ILE A 163 -1.07 20.01 -2.84
N ARG A 164 -0.13 20.41 -1.96
CA ARG A 164 -0.37 21.49 -0.98
C ARG A 164 -0.68 22.82 -1.66
N GLU A 165 -0.05 23.11 -2.79
CA GLU A 165 -0.33 24.31 -3.59
C GLU A 165 -1.71 24.25 -4.26
N ALA A 166 -2.05 23.12 -4.91
CA ALA A 166 -3.29 22.98 -5.67
C ALA A 166 -4.53 22.73 -4.80
N SER A 167 -4.36 22.11 -3.63
CA SER A 167 -5.45 21.80 -2.69
C SER A 167 -4.98 21.90 -1.23
N PRO A 168 -4.83 23.14 -0.69
CA PRO A 168 -4.26 23.38 0.65
C PRO A 168 -5.01 22.72 1.82
N GLY A 169 -6.28 22.37 1.64
CA GLY A 169 -7.10 21.67 2.63
C GLY A 169 -6.95 20.15 2.62
N THR A 170 -6.30 19.58 1.59
CA THR A 170 -6.11 18.14 1.48
C THR A 170 -5.00 17.67 2.42
N THR A 171 -5.30 16.68 3.23
CA THR A 171 -4.29 15.99 4.05
C THR A 171 -3.60 14.89 3.24
N ILE A 172 -2.31 14.68 3.46
CA ILE A 172 -1.44 13.86 2.62
C ILE A 172 -0.80 12.74 3.46
N GLU A 173 -1.20 11.50 3.19
CA GLU A 173 -0.48 10.30 3.61
C GLU A 173 0.48 9.87 2.48
N ILE A 174 1.72 9.55 2.84
CA ILE A 174 2.65 8.89 1.92
C ILE A 174 2.92 7.47 2.38
N LEU A 175 2.95 6.52 1.46
CA LEU A 175 3.40 5.15 1.66
C LEU A 175 4.72 4.96 0.91
N THR A 176 5.83 4.99 1.64
CA THR A 176 7.16 5.05 1.03
C THR A 176 7.79 3.67 0.85
N PRO A 177 8.70 3.51 -0.13
CA PRO A 177 9.71 2.46 -0.08
C PRO A 177 10.63 2.65 1.13
N ASP A 178 11.59 1.74 1.31
CA ASP A 178 12.49 1.77 2.48
C ASP A 178 13.71 2.69 2.33
N PHE A 179 13.94 3.24 1.12
CA PHE A 179 15.12 4.04 0.78
C PHE A 179 16.45 3.37 1.18
N LEU A 180 16.51 2.03 1.13
CA LEU A 180 17.67 1.27 1.54
C LEU A 180 18.91 1.67 0.72
N ARG A 181 19.96 2.14 1.42
CA ARG A 181 21.22 2.66 0.84
C ARG A 181 21.04 3.95 0.03
N LYS A 182 20.08 4.80 0.40
CA LYS A 182 19.86 6.13 -0.18
C LYS A 182 20.02 7.20 0.90
N PRO A 183 21.25 7.65 1.20
CA PRO A 183 21.49 8.64 2.26
C PRO A 183 20.80 9.96 1.94
N GLY A 184 20.18 10.61 2.93
CA GLY A 184 19.46 11.88 2.76
C GLY A 184 18.02 11.75 2.24
N ALA A 185 17.63 10.59 1.71
CA ALA A 185 16.30 10.37 1.15
C ALA A 185 15.16 10.57 2.17
N LEU A 186 15.35 10.04 3.38
CA LEU A 186 14.35 10.19 4.45
C LEU A 186 14.17 11.67 4.82
N GLU A 187 15.28 12.39 4.99
CA GLU A 187 15.32 13.78 5.41
C GLU A 187 14.59 14.69 4.41
N VAL A 188 14.77 14.45 3.11
CA VAL A 188 14.04 15.15 2.03
C VAL A 188 12.53 14.97 2.15
N VAL A 189 12.08 13.72 2.33
CA VAL A 189 10.65 13.41 2.39
C VAL A 189 10.02 13.95 3.68
N VAL A 190 10.71 13.87 4.81
CA VAL A 190 10.25 14.44 6.09
C VAL A 190 10.16 15.97 6.00
N ALA A 191 11.14 16.63 5.36
CA ALA A 191 11.15 18.08 5.18
C ALA A 191 9.97 18.58 4.33
N ALA A 192 9.41 17.74 3.45
CA ALA A 192 8.19 18.03 2.69
C ALA A 192 6.91 17.99 3.55
N LYS A 193 7.00 17.53 4.81
CA LYS A 193 5.93 17.50 5.81
C LYS A 193 4.65 16.80 5.34
N PRO A 194 4.68 15.49 5.03
CA PRO A 194 3.45 14.71 4.92
C PRO A 194 2.70 14.72 6.26
N ASP A 195 1.37 14.62 6.23
CA ASP A 195 0.58 14.53 7.46
C ASP A 195 0.70 13.14 8.10
N VAL A 196 0.84 12.09 7.27
CA VAL A 196 1.14 10.72 7.69
C VAL A 196 2.29 10.15 6.86
N PHE A 197 3.34 9.70 7.53
CA PHE A 197 4.42 8.90 6.96
C PHE A 197 4.15 7.41 7.21
N ASN A 198 3.80 6.69 6.16
CA ASN A 198 3.52 5.26 6.20
C ASN A 198 4.68 4.47 5.57
N HIS A 199 5.15 3.45 6.27
CA HIS A 199 6.01 2.42 5.73
C HIS A 199 5.63 1.07 6.30
N ASN A 200 5.14 0.17 5.46
CA ASN A 200 4.71 -1.14 5.91
C ASN A 200 5.90 -2.06 6.21
N LEU A 201 5.82 -2.83 7.30
CA LEU A 201 6.70 -3.98 7.53
C LEU A 201 6.23 -5.21 6.74
N GLU A 202 4.94 -5.31 6.45
CA GLU A 202 4.26 -6.38 5.70
C GLU A 202 4.23 -7.74 6.41
N THR A 203 5.29 -8.16 7.10
CA THR A 203 5.35 -9.44 7.80
C THR A 203 6.39 -9.45 8.92
N VAL A 204 6.43 -10.55 9.67
CA VAL A 204 7.29 -10.78 10.84
C VAL A 204 8.76 -11.04 10.45
N PRO A 205 9.73 -10.80 11.34
CA PRO A 205 11.16 -10.93 11.05
C PRO A 205 11.55 -12.27 10.41
N GLY A 206 11.02 -13.39 10.93
CA GLY A 206 11.34 -14.74 10.47
C GLY A 206 10.91 -15.05 9.04
N LYS A 207 9.97 -14.29 8.47
CA LYS A 207 9.48 -14.44 7.09
C LYS A 207 9.97 -13.32 6.16
N TYR A 208 10.60 -12.29 6.70
CA TYR A 208 10.85 -11.04 5.98
C TYR A 208 11.60 -11.23 4.67
N LEU A 209 12.74 -11.94 4.66
CA LEU A 209 13.53 -12.14 3.43
C LEU A 209 12.85 -13.06 2.41
N LYS A 210 11.96 -13.95 2.85
CA LYS A 210 11.17 -14.81 1.95
C LYS A 210 10.06 -14.01 1.24
N VAL A 211 9.45 -13.08 1.98
CA VAL A 211 8.33 -12.25 1.49
C VAL A 211 8.83 -10.99 0.77
N ARG A 212 9.92 -10.38 1.26
CA ARG A 212 10.54 -9.11 0.82
C ARG A 212 12.07 -9.25 0.69
N PRO A 213 12.58 -9.96 -0.34
CA PRO A 213 14.02 -10.23 -0.47
C PRO A 213 14.89 -8.96 -0.57
N GLY A 214 14.33 -7.87 -1.13
CA GLY A 214 15.02 -6.60 -1.29
C GLY A 214 15.03 -5.69 -0.05
N ALA A 215 14.23 -5.98 0.98
CA ALA A 215 14.09 -5.12 2.16
C ALA A 215 14.78 -5.73 3.40
N ARG A 216 14.96 -4.93 4.46
CA ARG A 216 15.48 -5.38 5.77
C ARG A 216 14.58 -4.93 6.92
N TYR A 217 14.15 -5.86 7.76
CA TYR A 217 13.17 -5.61 8.83
C TYR A 217 13.57 -4.45 9.74
N PHE A 218 14.76 -4.53 10.35
CA PHE A 218 15.24 -3.49 11.26
C PHE A 218 15.57 -2.16 10.57
N HIS A 219 15.88 -2.18 9.27
CA HIS A 219 16.03 -0.94 8.49
C HIS A 219 14.67 -0.26 8.32
N SER A 220 13.63 -1.01 7.93
CA SER A 220 12.26 -0.52 7.82
C SER A 220 11.71 -0.01 9.15
N LEU A 221 12.04 -0.67 10.27
CA LEU A 221 11.67 -0.19 11.59
C LEU A 221 12.42 1.10 11.96
N ARG A 222 13.74 1.13 11.72
CA ARG A 222 14.58 2.31 11.96
C ARG A 222 14.13 3.51 11.11
N LEU A 223 13.65 3.29 9.88
CA LEU A 223 13.09 4.34 9.03
C LEU A 223 11.94 5.07 9.75
N LEU A 224 10.95 4.32 10.25
CA LEU A 224 9.81 4.88 10.97
C LEU A 224 10.23 5.60 12.25
N GLN A 225 11.16 5.01 13.02
CA GLN A 225 11.71 5.64 14.21
C GLN A 225 12.39 6.97 13.89
N ARG A 226 13.20 7.03 12.82
CA ARG A 226 13.89 8.25 12.42
C ARG A 226 12.93 9.34 11.95
N VAL A 227 11.75 9.02 11.42
CA VAL A 227 10.71 10.03 11.14
C VAL A 227 10.35 10.78 12.43
N LYS A 228 10.14 10.05 13.54
CA LYS A 228 9.84 10.64 14.85
C LYS A 228 10.98 11.48 15.41
N GLU A 229 12.21 11.04 15.20
CA GLU A 229 13.41 11.79 15.62
C GLU A 229 13.58 13.10 14.86
N LEU A 230 13.22 13.11 13.57
CA LEU A 230 13.33 14.29 12.70
C LEU A 230 12.16 15.26 12.88
N ASP A 231 10.94 14.75 12.93
CA ASP A 231 9.73 15.54 13.16
C ASP A 231 8.67 14.70 13.91
N PRO A 232 8.54 14.85 15.24
CA PRO A 232 7.59 14.09 16.03
C PRO A 232 6.12 14.47 15.75
N THR A 233 5.87 15.60 15.06
CA THR A 233 4.51 16.04 14.71
C THR A 233 3.92 15.21 13.59
N ILE A 234 4.74 14.59 12.74
CA ILE A 234 4.29 13.70 11.67
C ILE A 234 3.72 12.40 12.28
N PHE A 235 2.54 12.00 11.84
CA PHE A 235 2.00 10.69 12.19
C PHE A 235 2.75 9.60 11.45
N THR A 236 3.08 8.51 12.13
CA THR A 236 3.74 7.35 11.54
C THR A 236 2.78 6.18 11.50
N LYS A 237 2.83 5.44 10.41
CA LYS A 237 1.93 4.31 10.16
C LYS A 237 2.70 3.13 9.61
N SER A 238 2.25 1.94 9.97
CA SER A 238 2.74 0.70 9.37
C SER A 238 1.62 -0.32 9.23
N GLY A 239 1.89 -1.34 8.44
CA GLY A 239 0.94 -2.40 8.13
C GLY A 239 1.60 -3.75 8.04
N ILE A 240 0.82 -4.79 8.34
CA ILE A 240 1.16 -6.18 8.08
C ILE A 240 0.04 -6.89 7.33
N MET A 241 0.42 -7.91 6.57
CA MET A 241 -0.48 -8.88 6.02
C MET A 241 -0.38 -10.19 6.81
N VAL A 242 -1.51 -10.70 7.27
CA VAL A 242 -1.60 -12.00 7.94
C VAL A 242 -2.04 -13.10 6.96
N GLY A 243 -1.66 -14.34 7.24
CA GLY A 243 -1.84 -15.49 6.36
C GLY A 243 -0.61 -15.85 5.51
N LEU A 244 0.56 -15.28 5.82
CA LEU A 244 1.85 -15.57 5.18
C LEU A 244 2.63 -16.68 5.92
N GLY A 245 2.08 -17.22 7.01
CA GLY A 245 2.67 -18.29 7.81
C GLY A 245 3.35 -17.79 9.08
N GLU A 246 3.08 -16.55 9.47
CA GLU A 246 3.38 -15.99 10.78
C GLU A 246 2.54 -16.64 11.89
N GLU A 247 3.13 -16.77 13.07
CA GLU A 247 2.47 -17.21 14.29
C GLU A 247 1.96 -16.02 15.13
N ARG A 248 1.00 -16.29 16.01
CA ARG A 248 0.37 -15.24 16.84
C ARG A 248 1.40 -14.46 17.67
N ASN A 249 2.31 -15.16 18.35
CA ASN A 249 3.39 -14.56 19.14
C ASN A 249 4.34 -13.71 18.28
N GLU A 250 4.64 -14.11 17.04
CA GLU A 250 5.45 -13.31 16.12
C GLU A 250 4.75 -11.99 15.75
N ILE A 251 3.43 -12.02 15.55
CA ILE A 251 2.63 -10.80 15.32
C ILE A 251 2.66 -9.89 16.55
N LEU A 252 2.51 -10.46 17.75
CA LEU A 252 2.53 -9.67 18.99
C LEU A 252 3.89 -9.03 19.25
N GLN A 253 4.99 -9.74 18.96
CA GLN A 253 6.34 -9.18 19.02
C GLN A 253 6.52 -8.06 18.00
N LEU A 254 6.04 -8.21 16.77
CA LEU A 254 6.09 -7.15 15.76
C LEU A 254 5.34 -5.89 16.23
N MET A 255 4.22 -6.04 16.94
CA MET A 255 3.53 -4.89 17.54
C MET A 255 4.43 -4.17 18.56
N ASP A 256 5.16 -4.92 19.40
CA ASP A 256 6.10 -4.34 20.37
C ASP A 256 7.27 -3.63 19.67
N ASP A 257 7.77 -4.19 18.58
CA ASP A 257 8.81 -3.57 17.76
C ASP A 257 8.33 -2.23 17.19
N LEU A 258 7.14 -2.20 16.58
CA LEU A 258 6.51 -0.98 16.05
C LEU A 258 6.30 0.08 17.14
N ARG A 259 5.87 -0.33 18.34
CA ARG A 259 5.72 0.59 19.47
C ARG A 259 7.06 1.10 19.98
N SER A 260 8.13 0.31 19.91
CA SER A 260 9.50 0.75 20.23
C SER A 260 10.04 1.80 19.26
N ALA A 261 9.46 1.90 18.06
CA ALA A 261 9.70 2.97 17.09
C ALA A 261 8.65 4.09 17.14
N ASP A 262 7.80 4.12 18.17
CA ASP A 262 6.72 5.10 18.38
C ASP A 262 5.71 5.21 17.22
N VAL A 263 5.44 4.09 16.53
CA VAL A 263 4.49 4.06 15.41
C VAL A 263 3.06 4.30 15.89
N ASP A 264 2.39 5.32 15.37
CA ASP A 264 1.07 5.77 15.86
C ASP A 264 -0.08 4.88 15.40
N PHE A 265 -0.06 4.46 14.14
CA PHE A 265 -1.16 3.75 13.48
C PHE A 265 -0.71 2.41 12.90
N MET A 266 -1.37 1.31 13.30
CA MET A 266 -1.17 -0.02 12.73
C MET A 266 -2.35 -0.47 11.85
N THR A 267 -2.05 -1.08 10.71
CA THR A 267 -3.03 -1.78 9.87
C THR A 267 -2.74 -3.29 9.82
N ILE A 268 -3.78 -4.12 9.88
CA ILE A 268 -3.67 -5.58 9.82
C ILE A 268 -4.71 -6.09 8.82
N GLY A 269 -4.23 -6.63 7.69
CA GLY A 269 -5.07 -7.11 6.60
C GLY A 269 -4.80 -8.57 6.24
N GLN A 270 -5.76 -9.27 5.62
CA GLN A 270 -5.51 -10.61 5.09
C GLN A 270 -4.66 -10.52 3.81
N TYR A 271 -3.61 -11.32 3.75
CA TYR A 271 -2.88 -11.58 2.51
C TYR A 271 -3.77 -12.33 1.52
N LEU A 272 -3.90 -11.78 0.31
CA LEU A 272 -4.56 -12.43 -0.82
C LEU A 272 -3.53 -12.55 -1.96
N ALA A 273 -3.22 -13.78 -2.36
CA ALA A 273 -2.26 -14.01 -3.42
C ALA A 273 -2.78 -13.48 -4.77
N PRO A 274 -2.01 -12.65 -5.49
CA PRO A 274 -2.41 -12.15 -6.81
C PRO A 274 -2.44 -13.24 -7.89
N SER A 275 -1.59 -14.27 -7.77
CA SER A 275 -1.61 -15.44 -8.65
C SER A 275 -1.00 -16.65 -7.95
N ARG A 276 -1.13 -17.84 -8.56
CA ARG A 276 -0.56 -19.09 -8.05
C ARG A 276 0.97 -19.10 -7.96
N LYS A 277 1.65 -18.15 -8.63
CA LYS A 277 3.12 -18.02 -8.60
C LYS A 277 3.63 -17.01 -7.57
N HIS A 278 2.73 -16.31 -6.88
CA HIS A 278 3.08 -15.46 -5.72
C HIS A 278 3.25 -16.31 -4.47
N HIS A 279 3.62 -15.69 -3.35
CA HIS A 279 3.67 -16.38 -2.05
C HIS A 279 2.35 -17.14 -1.78
N ALA A 280 2.43 -18.32 -1.19
CA ALA A 280 1.24 -19.09 -0.87
C ALA A 280 0.42 -18.38 0.23
N VAL A 281 -0.91 -18.46 0.13
CA VAL A 281 -1.77 -18.17 1.29
C VAL A 281 -1.72 -19.39 2.19
N ILE A 282 -1.16 -19.24 3.39
CA ILE A 282 -1.01 -20.35 4.34
C ILE A 282 -2.32 -20.59 5.10
N ARG A 283 -3.01 -19.51 5.47
CA ARG A 283 -4.32 -19.56 6.14
C ARG A 283 -5.13 -18.29 5.89
N PHE A 284 -6.44 -18.40 6.02
CA PHE A 284 -7.35 -17.26 6.13
C PHE A 284 -7.65 -17.01 7.60
N VAL A 285 -7.23 -15.86 8.10
CA VAL A 285 -7.46 -15.44 9.48
C VAL A 285 -8.94 -15.10 9.67
N THR A 286 -9.51 -15.52 10.81
CA THR A 286 -10.92 -15.30 11.11
C THR A 286 -11.18 -13.86 11.57
N PRO A 287 -12.39 -13.31 11.36
CA PRO A 287 -12.73 -11.97 11.87
C PRO A 287 -12.51 -11.79 13.38
N ASP A 288 -12.72 -12.84 14.18
CA ASP A 288 -12.50 -12.77 15.63
C ASP A 288 -11.01 -12.73 16.01
N GLU A 289 -10.14 -13.39 15.24
CA GLU A 289 -8.69 -13.22 15.41
C GLU A 289 -8.26 -11.78 15.07
N PHE A 290 -8.81 -11.16 14.01
CA PHE A 290 -8.55 -9.75 13.70
C PHE A 290 -8.98 -8.81 14.84
N LYS A 291 -10.16 -9.02 15.45
CA LYS A 291 -10.59 -8.28 16.65
C LYS A 291 -9.64 -8.50 17.82
N GLY A 292 -9.14 -9.73 18.00
CA GLY A 292 -8.16 -10.05 19.03
C GLY A 292 -6.84 -9.29 18.83
N PHE A 293 -6.37 -9.17 17.59
CA PHE A 293 -5.19 -8.36 17.28
C PHE A 293 -5.43 -6.87 17.52
N GLU A 294 -6.61 -6.36 17.15
CA GLU A 294 -7.00 -4.97 17.38
C GLU A 294 -6.97 -4.60 18.86
N ALA A 295 -7.65 -5.40 19.69
CA ALA A 295 -7.70 -5.16 21.13
C ALA A 295 -6.29 -5.14 21.76
N ILE A 296 -5.42 -6.08 21.36
CA ILE A 296 -4.05 -6.14 21.87
C ILE A 296 -3.23 -4.94 21.38
N ALA A 297 -3.37 -4.52 20.13
CA ALA A 297 -2.68 -3.36 19.61
C ALA A 297 -3.07 -2.08 20.38
N TYR A 298 -4.37 -1.85 20.66
CA TYR A 298 -4.77 -0.71 21.49
C TYR A 298 -4.20 -0.80 22.92
N VAL A 299 -4.17 -1.98 23.54
CA VAL A 299 -3.53 -2.18 24.86
C VAL A 299 -2.02 -1.85 24.82
N LYS A 300 -1.34 -2.15 23.71
CA LYS A 300 0.08 -1.80 23.49
C LYS A 300 0.29 -0.29 23.20
N GLY A 301 -0.78 0.48 23.05
CA GLY A 301 -0.72 1.94 22.99
C GLY A 301 -0.63 2.55 21.59
N PHE A 302 -1.05 1.83 20.54
CA PHE A 302 -1.30 2.47 19.23
C PHE A 302 -2.45 3.48 19.38
N LEU A 303 -2.32 4.64 18.73
CA LEU A 303 -3.37 5.66 18.71
C LEU A 303 -4.55 5.25 17.82
N MET A 304 -4.25 4.48 16.77
CA MET A 304 -5.24 4.00 15.82
C MET A 304 -4.88 2.61 15.34
N VAL A 305 -5.88 1.75 15.16
CA VAL A 305 -5.72 0.42 14.60
C VAL A 305 -6.86 0.13 13.63
N SER A 306 -6.53 -0.39 12.44
CA SER A 306 -7.50 -0.94 11.49
C SER A 306 -7.15 -2.41 11.27
N SER A 307 -8.04 -3.32 11.65
CA SER A 307 -7.76 -4.76 11.66
C SER A 307 -8.96 -5.54 11.15
N THR A 308 -8.95 -5.87 9.85
CA THR A 308 -10.02 -6.64 9.21
C THR A 308 -9.46 -7.46 8.05
N PRO A 309 -10.17 -8.51 7.57
CA PRO A 309 -9.73 -9.26 6.40
C PRO A 309 -9.48 -8.38 5.16
N LEU A 310 -10.25 -7.32 4.98
CA LEU A 310 -10.18 -6.44 3.80
C LEU A 310 -9.38 -5.16 4.04
N THR A 311 -8.82 -4.96 5.25
CA THR A 311 -7.97 -3.80 5.52
C THR A 311 -6.79 -3.79 4.57
N ARG A 312 -6.51 -2.60 4.04
CA ARG A 312 -5.33 -2.25 3.25
C ARG A 312 -4.77 -0.96 3.83
N SER A 313 -3.48 -0.70 3.64
CA SER A 313 -2.84 0.48 4.21
C SER A 313 -3.55 1.79 3.86
N SER A 314 -4.22 1.88 2.70
CA SER A 314 -4.97 3.08 2.31
C SER A 314 -6.50 2.96 2.37
N HIS A 315 -7.05 1.87 2.91
CA HIS A 315 -8.50 1.70 3.04
C HIS A 315 -9.03 2.58 4.19
N HIS A 316 -10.06 3.39 3.94
CA HIS A 316 -10.64 4.35 4.92
C HIS A 316 -9.65 5.37 5.52
N ALA A 317 -8.54 5.65 4.82
CA ALA A 317 -7.44 6.48 5.36
C ALA A 317 -7.87 7.88 5.82
N GLY A 318 -8.83 8.53 5.15
CA GLY A 318 -9.32 9.85 5.58
C GLY A 318 -10.09 9.81 6.91
N GLU A 319 -11.01 8.85 7.06
CA GLU A 319 -11.76 8.63 8.31
C GLU A 319 -10.82 8.22 9.45
N ASP A 320 -9.85 7.36 9.15
CA ASP A 320 -8.83 6.92 10.10
C ASP A 320 -7.91 8.08 10.53
N PHE A 321 -7.54 8.97 9.62
CA PHE A 321 -6.71 10.14 9.94
C PHE A 321 -7.43 11.13 10.87
N ALA A 322 -8.72 11.39 10.65
CA ALA A 322 -9.50 12.24 11.54
C ALA A 322 -9.50 11.68 12.97
N ARG A 323 -9.80 10.39 13.12
CA ARG A 323 -9.74 9.68 14.42
C ARG A 323 -8.35 9.71 15.06
N LEU A 324 -7.32 9.50 14.24
CA LEU A 324 -5.93 9.50 14.70
C LEU A 324 -5.51 10.87 15.25
N ARG A 325 -5.92 11.96 14.60
CA ARG A 325 -5.69 13.32 15.07
C ARG A 325 -6.38 13.58 16.40
N ASP A 326 -7.65 13.17 16.52
CA ASP A 326 -8.44 13.36 17.73
C ASP A 326 -7.85 12.55 18.91
N ALA A 327 -7.39 11.33 18.66
CA ALA A 327 -6.72 10.49 19.66
C ALA A 327 -5.41 11.12 20.17
N ARG A 328 -4.60 11.73 19.29
CA ARG A 328 -3.39 12.45 19.72
C ARG A 328 -3.74 13.69 20.54
N ALA A 329 -4.74 14.47 20.12
CA ALA A 329 -5.17 15.65 20.85
C ALA A 329 -5.64 15.30 22.28
N ALA A 330 -6.43 14.23 22.42
CA ALA A 330 -6.87 13.72 23.72
C ALA A 330 -5.70 13.30 24.62
N LYS A 331 -4.65 12.68 24.04
CA LYS A 331 -3.46 12.26 24.79
C LYS A 331 -2.58 13.42 25.27
N LEU A 332 -2.56 14.53 24.54
CA LEU A 332 -1.77 15.73 24.89
C LEU A 332 -2.52 16.69 25.83
N GLY A 333 -3.85 16.66 25.84
CA GLY A 333 -4.70 17.53 26.65
C GLY A 333 -5.17 16.93 27.98
N GLY A 334 -4.82 15.68 28.29
CA GLY A 334 -5.11 15.01 29.56
C GLY A 334 -3.87 14.91 30.45
#